data_AF-A0A523PKU7-F1
#
_entry.id   AF-A0A523PKU7-F1
#
_cell.length_a   1.000
_cell.length_b   1.000
_cell.length_c   1.000
_cell.angle_alpha   90.00
_cell.angle_beta   90.00
_cell.angle_gamma   90.00
#
_symmetry.space_group_name_H-M   'P 1'
#
loop_
_entity.id
_entity.type
_entity.pdbx_description
1 polymer ?
#
loop_
_entity_poly.entity_id
_entity_poly.type
_entity_poly.pdbx_seq_one_letter_code
_entity_poly.pdbx_strand_id
1 'polypeptide(L)'
;DHIVRFIEYMDVGASNGWKLDDVVPATEIVDMINAEYPIEPIDCNYQGEVAQRWRYGDGGGEIGVISSVTQPFCGSCSRIRLSAEGSLYTCLFATNGHDLRGLVRGGASDEEIKQFVSSIWLRRSDRYSALRTAETVALPKIEMSYIGG
;
A
#
# COMPACT_ATOMS: atom_id res chain seq x y z
N ASP A 1 23.26 6.03 -4.82
CA ASP A 1 22.50 6.58 -3.68
C ASP A 1 21.20 5.86 -3.47
N HIS A 2 20.85 5.66 -2.20
CA HIS A 2 19.60 5.03 -1.78
C HIS A 2 18.82 6.05 -0.93
N ILE A 3 17.54 6.25 -1.27
CA ILE A 3 16.64 7.11 -0.50
C ILE A 3 15.99 6.24 0.58
N VAL A 4 16.25 6.55 1.85
CA VAL A 4 15.61 5.87 2.98
C VAL A 4 14.14 6.28 3.02
N ARG A 5 13.26 5.30 3.26
CA ARG A 5 11.81 5.54 3.36
C ARG A 5 11.28 5.06 4.69
N PHE A 6 10.65 5.96 5.44
CA PHE A 6 9.87 5.58 6.63
C PHE A 6 8.42 5.34 6.22
N ILE A 7 7.81 4.32 6.80
CA ILE A 7 6.45 3.92 6.49
C ILE A 7 5.71 3.85 7.81
N GLU A 8 4.57 4.55 7.91
CA GLU A 8 3.71 4.43 9.09
C GLU A 8 3.30 2.97 9.29
N TYR A 9 3.34 2.52 10.54
CA TYR A 9 3.01 1.15 10.91
C TYR A 9 1.53 0.87 10.59
N MET A 10 1.26 -0.12 9.74
CA MET A 10 -0.08 -0.42 9.25
C MET A 10 -0.70 -1.67 9.87
N ASP A 11 -2.02 -1.63 10.02
CA ASP A 11 -2.90 -2.74 10.39
C ASP A 11 -3.08 -3.79 9.27
N VAL A 12 -1.97 -4.34 8.76
CA VAL A 12 -2.03 -5.35 7.67
C VAL A 12 -1.96 -6.76 8.24
N GLY A 13 -2.89 -7.61 7.81
CA GLY A 13 -3.05 -8.95 8.34
C GLY A 13 -3.97 -8.98 9.57
N ALA A 14 -4.09 -10.14 10.20
CA ALA A 14 -4.88 -10.33 11.42
C ALA A 14 -4.02 -10.73 12.64
N SER A 15 -2.72 -10.96 12.42
CA SER A 15 -1.82 -11.59 13.40
C SER A 15 -0.90 -10.62 14.14
N ASN A 16 -0.85 -9.35 13.74
CA ASN A 16 0.16 -8.40 14.24
C ASN A 16 -0.24 -7.63 15.51
N GLY A 17 -1.47 -7.80 16.01
CA GLY A 17 -1.95 -7.12 17.22
C GLY A 17 -1.90 -5.59 17.14
N TRP A 18 -1.93 -5.04 15.91
CA TRP A 18 -1.73 -3.63 15.62
C TRP A 18 -2.65 -2.74 16.45
N LYS A 19 -2.09 -1.64 16.96
CA LYS A 19 -2.82 -0.57 17.63
C LYS A 19 -2.47 0.76 16.99
N LEU A 20 -3.47 1.64 16.95
CA LEU A 20 -3.27 3.01 16.47
C LEU A 20 -2.24 3.76 17.31
N ASP A 21 -2.15 3.46 18.61
CA ASP A 21 -1.21 4.08 19.55
C ASP A 21 0.27 3.74 19.27
N ASP A 22 0.53 2.69 18.46
CA ASP A 22 1.88 2.31 18.05
C ASP A 22 2.33 3.03 16.76
N VAL A 23 1.46 3.88 16.18
CA VAL A 23 1.75 4.62 14.95
C VAL A 23 2.41 5.95 15.29
N VAL A 24 3.63 6.15 14.80
CA VAL A 24 4.27 7.48 14.74
C VAL A 24 3.78 8.19 13.47
N PRO A 25 3.04 9.30 13.56
CA PRO A 25 2.54 10.03 12.39
C PRO A 25 3.67 10.54 11.49
N ALA A 26 3.41 10.61 10.19
CA ALA A 26 4.37 11.12 9.21
C ALA A 26 4.89 12.52 9.54
N THR A 27 4.03 13.41 10.05
CA THR A 27 4.42 14.75 10.50
C THR A 27 5.40 14.71 11.67
N GLU A 28 5.20 13.79 12.61
CA GLU A 28 6.11 13.63 13.75
C GLU A 28 7.47 13.08 13.28
N ILE A 29 7.48 12.13 12.35
CA ILE A 29 8.72 11.63 11.72
C ILE A 29 9.48 12.79 11.05
N VAL A 30 8.80 13.67 10.32
CA VAL A 30 9.40 14.88 9.73
C VAL A 30 10.02 15.76 10.79
N ASP A 31 9.23 16.10 11.80
CA ASP A 31 9.62 17.07 12.82
C ASP A 31 10.84 16.58 13.60
N MET A 32 10.87 15.27 13.94
CA MET A 32 12.01 14.64 14.60
C MET A 32 13.27 14.67 13.74
N ILE A 33 13.16 14.35 12.44
CA ILE A 33 14.32 14.36 11.55
C ILE A 33 14.79 15.80 11.34
N ASN A 34 13.88 16.74 11.10
CA ASN A 34 14.18 18.14 10.83
C ASN A 34 14.87 18.84 12.02
N ALA A 35 14.57 18.41 13.26
CA ALA A 35 15.21 18.93 14.46
C ALA A 35 16.72 18.60 14.53
N GLU A 36 17.13 17.43 14.02
CA GLU A 36 18.52 16.97 14.02
C GLU A 36 19.24 17.29 12.70
N TYR A 37 18.53 17.17 11.58
CA TYR A 37 19.00 17.36 10.22
C TYR A 37 18.00 18.21 9.45
N PRO A 38 18.28 19.51 9.22
CA PRO A 38 17.35 20.37 8.50
C PRO A 38 16.97 19.81 7.13
N ILE A 39 15.67 19.68 6.89
CA ILE A 39 15.10 19.14 5.66
C ILE A 39 14.06 20.07 5.06
N GLU A 40 13.95 20.06 3.73
CA GLU A 40 13.00 20.87 2.97
C GLU A 40 12.14 19.98 2.07
N PRO A 41 10.82 20.23 1.96
CA PRO A 41 9.96 19.47 1.06
C PRO A 41 10.35 19.69 -0.39
N ILE A 42 10.28 18.61 -1.17
CA ILE A 42 10.52 18.63 -2.60
C ILE A 42 9.38 17.92 -3.33
N ASP A 43 9.23 18.24 -4.62
CA ASP A 43 8.17 17.67 -5.46
C ASP A 43 8.33 16.16 -5.65
N CYS A 44 7.21 15.49 -5.92
CA CYS A 44 7.21 14.09 -6.35
C CYS A 44 7.99 13.92 -7.66
N ASN A 45 8.67 12.78 -7.82
CA ASN A 45 9.33 12.38 -9.06
C ASN A 45 8.34 12.06 -10.19
N TYR A 46 7.15 11.58 -9.83
CA TYR A 46 6.13 11.15 -10.78
C TYR A 46 4.73 11.22 -10.17
N GLN A 47 3.71 11.28 -11.04
CA GLN A 47 2.32 11.25 -10.58
C GLN A 47 1.99 9.95 -9.85
N GLY A 48 1.41 10.09 -8.66
CA GLY A 48 1.03 8.95 -7.82
C GLY A 48 2.17 8.39 -6.96
N GLU A 49 3.32 9.07 -6.88
CA GLU A 49 4.33 8.75 -5.87
C GLU A 49 3.70 8.87 -4.47
N VAL A 50 3.76 7.77 -3.70
CA VAL A 50 3.13 7.68 -2.38
C VAL A 50 4.01 8.20 -1.25
N ALA A 51 5.31 8.33 -1.50
CA ALA A 51 6.25 8.89 -0.54
C ALA A 51 6.29 10.41 -0.71
N GLN A 52 5.98 11.14 0.36
CA GLN A 52 6.35 12.55 0.47
C GLN A 52 7.86 12.63 0.60
N ARG A 53 8.48 13.58 -0.10
CA ARG A 53 9.93 13.67 -0.21
C ARG A 53 10.45 14.92 0.46
N TRP A 54 11.59 14.78 1.13
CA TRP A 54 12.35 15.88 1.68
C TRP A 54 13.82 15.75 1.33
N ARG A 55 14.47 16.86 1.00
CA ARG A 55 15.93 16.95 0.82
C ARG A 55 16.59 17.45 2.08
N TYR A 56 17.81 16.99 2.36
CA TYR A 56 18.64 17.62 3.39
C TYR A 56 19.20 18.96 2.90
N GLY A 57 19.23 19.95 3.81
CA GLY A 57 19.73 21.30 3.52
C GLY A 57 21.23 21.36 3.24
N ASP A 58 22.00 20.37 3.72
CA ASP A 58 23.44 20.24 3.49
C ASP A 58 23.80 19.57 2.15
N GLY A 59 22.79 19.12 1.40
CA GLY A 59 22.99 18.39 0.14
C GLY A 59 23.31 16.91 0.29
N GLY A 60 23.19 16.34 1.51
CA GLY A 60 23.44 14.92 1.82
C GLY A 60 22.45 13.92 1.22
N GLY A 61 21.52 14.38 0.38
CA GLY A 61 20.53 13.56 -0.31
C GLY A 61 19.11 13.82 0.16
N GLU A 62 18.30 12.77 0.22
CA GLU A 62 16.87 12.85 0.45
C GLU A 62 16.35 11.71 1.33
N ILE A 63 15.18 11.92 1.93
CA ILE A 63 14.36 10.89 2.55
C ILE A 63 12.95 10.90 1.97
N GLY A 64 12.24 9.80 2.15
CA GLY A 64 10.81 9.72 1.87
C GLY A 64 10.02 9.25 3.09
N VAL A 65 8.78 9.70 3.21
CA VAL A 65 7.85 9.18 4.22
C VAL A 65 6.52 8.83 3.59
N ILE A 66 6.02 7.65 3.94
CA ILE A 66 4.79 7.07 3.42
C ILE A 66 3.75 7.07 4.54
N SER A 67 2.84 8.02 4.46
CA SER A 67 1.74 8.28 5.40
C SER A 67 0.58 7.29 5.24
N SER A 68 0.88 6.00 5.37
CA SER A 68 -0.03 4.89 5.08
C SER A 68 -1.29 4.84 5.95
N VAL A 69 -1.25 5.49 7.12
CA VAL A 69 -2.31 5.60 8.12
C VAL A 69 -2.93 7.00 8.11
N THR A 70 -2.13 8.05 8.24
CA THR A 70 -2.64 9.41 8.45
C THR A 70 -3.09 10.10 7.17
N GLN A 71 -2.54 9.74 6.00
CA GLN A 71 -2.92 10.30 4.70
C GLN A 71 -3.07 9.19 3.63
N PRO A 72 -4.20 8.46 3.62
CA PRO A 72 -4.37 7.30 2.75
C PRO A 72 -4.39 7.66 1.26
N PHE A 73 -3.63 6.90 0.47
CA PHE A 73 -3.47 7.10 -0.99
C PHE A 73 -4.26 6.07 -1.82
N CYS A 74 -5.46 5.66 -1.34
CA CYS A 74 -6.29 4.71 -2.08
C CYS A 74 -6.78 5.29 -3.43
N GLY A 75 -7.00 6.60 -3.53
CA GLY A 75 -7.54 7.26 -4.72
C GLY A 75 -6.65 7.16 -5.97
N SER A 76 -5.33 7.13 -5.78
CA SER A 76 -4.34 6.96 -6.86
C SER A 76 -3.80 5.52 -6.95
N CYS A 77 -4.31 4.60 -6.14
CA CYS A 77 -3.78 3.24 -6.07
C CYS A 77 -4.12 2.45 -7.35
N SER A 78 -3.10 2.09 -8.12
CA SER A 78 -3.18 1.32 -9.36
C SER A 78 -2.66 -0.12 -9.24
N ARG A 79 -2.57 -0.65 -8.01
CA ARG A 79 -2.01 -1.99 -7.74
C ARG A 79 -3.05 -3.10 -7.78
N ILE A 80 -2.70 -4.20 -8.43
CA ILE A 80 -3.30 -5.53 -8.29
C ILE A 80 -2.20 -6.49 -7.80
N ARG A 81 -2.56 -7.53 -7.05
CA ARG A 81 -1.63 -8.53 -6.51
C ARG A 81 -2.08 -9.93 -6.90
N LEU A 82 -1.11 -10.84 -6.96
CA LEU A 82 -1.33 -12.28 -7.16
C LEU A 82 -0.77 -13.02 -5.95
N SER A 83 -1.58 -13.86 -5.31
CA SER A 83 -1.12 -14.69 -4.20
C SER A 83 -0.22 -15.83 -4.68
N ALA A 84 0.50 -16.45 -3.74
CA ALA A 84 1.29 -17.66 -4.00
C ALA A 84 0.44 -18.83 -4.56
N GLU A 85 -0.85 -18.87 -4.25
CA GLU A 85 -1.80 -19.86 -4.76
C GLU A 85 -2.41 -19.49 -6.12
N GLY A 86 -2.07 -18.30 -6.64
CA GLY A 86 -2.53 -17.81 -7.93
C GLY A 86 -3.93 -17.19 -7.91
N SER A 87 -4.32 -16.58 -6.79
CA SER A 87 -5.54 -15.77 -6.70
C SER A 87 -5.23 -14.28 -6.84
N LEU A 88 -6.04 -13.55 -7.61
CA LEU A 88 -5.93 -12.10 -7.78
C LEU A 88 -6.59 -11.36 -6.62
N TYR A 89 -5.92 -10.33 -6.12
CA TYR A 89 -6.40 -9.43 -5.08
C TYR A 89 -6.24 -7.97 -5.52
N THR A 90 -7.30 -7.19 -5.36
CA THR A 90 -7.37 -5.77 -5.75
C THR A 90 -7.03 -4.79 -4.62
N CYS A 91 -6.82 -5.32 -3.41
CA CYS A 91 -6.41 -4.56 -2.24
C CYS A 91 -5.43 -5.39 -1.39
N LEU A 92 -4.59 -4.68 -0.64
CA LEU A 92 -3.73 -5.31 0.37
C LEU A 92 -4.56 -5.90 1.54
N PHE A 93 -5.73 -5.34 1.79
CA PHE A 93 -6.62 -5.72 2.89
C PHE A 93 -7.88 -6.44 2.39
N ALA A 94 -7.85 -6.97 1.16
CA ALA A 94 -8.98 -7.70 0.61
C ALA A 94 -9.24 -8.97 1.43
N THR A 95 -10.51 -9.38 1.51
CA THR A 95 -10.92 -10.57 2.26
C THR A 95 -11.04 -11.81 1.37
N ASN A 96 -11.26 -11.59 0.07
CA ASN A 96 -11.47 -12.64 -0.93
C ASN A 96 -10.63 -12.35 -2.17
N GLY A 97 -10.18 -13.41 -2.83
CA GLY A 97 -9.45 -13.35 -4.10
C GLY A 97 -10.25 -13.93 -5.26
N HIS A 98 -9.72 -13.77 -6.47
CA HIS A 98 -10.28 -14.34 -7.70
C HIS A 98 -9.34 -15.41 -8.26
N ASP A 99 -9.82 -16.63 -8.45
CA ASP A 99 -9.00 -17.78 -8.88
C ASP A 99 -8.53 -17.66 -10.35
N LEU A 100 -7.37 -17.02 -10.53
CA LEU A 100 -6.73 -16.91 -11.84
C LEU A 100 -6.04 -18.22 -12.22
N ARG A 101 -5.49 -18.95 -11.24
CA ARG A 101 -4.80 -20.23 -11.48
C ARG A 101 -5.73 -21.26 -12.09
N GLY A 102 -6.95 -21.40 -11.57
CA GLY A 102 -7.98 -22.28 -12.10
C GLY A 102 -8.32 -21.94 -13.55
N LEU A 103 -8.51 -20.64 -13.86
CA LEU A 103 -8.77 -20.16 -15.22
C LEU A 103 -7.64 -20.52 -16.18
N VAL A 104 -6.38 -20.21 -15.82
CA VAL A 104 -5.21 -20.49 -16.66
C VAL A 104 -4.99 -22.00 -16.85
N ARG A 105 -5.08 -22.79 -15.77
CA ARG A 105 -4.88 -24.24 -15.84
C ARG A 105 -6.05 -24.97 -16.51
N GLY A 106 -7.21 -24.33 -16.59
CA GLY A 106 -8.36 -24.80 -17.36
C GLY A 106 -8.22 -24.64 -18.88
N GLY A 107 -7.12 -24.05 -19.36
CA GLY A 107 -6.87 -23.86 -20.79
C GLY A 107 -7.56 -22.64 -21.39
N ALA A 108 -7.90 -21.64 -20.57
CA ALA A 108 -8.42 -20.37 -21.06
C ALA A 108 -7.42 -19.69 -22.01
N SER A 109 -7.95 -19.07 -23.05
CA SER A 109 -7.21 -18.24 -23.99
C SER A 109 -6.76 -16.91 -23.36
N ASP A 110 -5.76 -16.26 -23.96
CA ASP A 110 -5.28 -14.95 -23.53
C ASP A 110 -6.39 -13.90 -23.48
N GLU A 111 -7.35 -13.97 -24.41
CA GLU A 111 -8.47 -13.04 -24.47
C GLU A 111 -9.46 -13.29 -23.31
N GLU A 112 -9.74 -14.54 -22.96
CA GLU A 112 -10.55 -14.88 -21.78
C GLU A 112 -9.89 -14.43 -20.47
N ILE A 113 -8.57 -14.64 -20.35
CA ILE A 113 -7.78 -14.18 -19.20
C ILE A 113 -7.82 -12.65 -19.10
N LYS A 114 -7.61 -11.95 -20.22
CA LYS A 114 -7.66 -10.49 -20.28
C LYS A 114 -9.04 -9.96 -19.88
N GLN A 115 -10.11 -10.57 -20.38
CA GLN A 115 -11.48 -10.18 -20.03
C GLN A 115 -11.77 -10.42 -18.55
N PHE A 116 -11.32 -11.55 -18.01
CA PHE A 116 -11.44 -11.85 -16.58
C PHE A 116 -10.78 -10.78 -15.71
N VAL A 117 -9.49 -10.50 -15.94
CA VAL A 117 -8.73 -9.48 -15.19
C VAL A 117 -9.35 -8.09 -15.36
N SER A 118 -9.74 -7.71 -16.59
CA SER A 118 -10.34 -6.41 -16.86
C SER A 118 -11.68 -6.24 -16.15
N SER A 119 -12.51 -7.29 -16.11
CA SER A 119 -13.80 -7.27 -15.44
C SER A 119 -13.67 -7.07 -13.93
N ILE A 120 -12.64 -7.66 -13.31
CA ILE A 120 -12.31 -7.48 -11.89
C ILE A 120 -11.85 -6.03 -11.67
N TRP A 121 -10.92 -5.55 -12.50
CA TRP A 121 -10.35 -4.22 -12.35
C TRP A 121 -11.38 -3.10 -12.52
N LEU A 122 -12.27 -3.20 -13.50
CA LEU A 122 -13.31 -2.18 -13.76
C LEU A 122 -14.38 -2.11 -12.67
N ARG A 123 -14.59 -3.19 -11.90
CA ARG A 123 -15.55 -3.23 -10.78
C ARG A 123 -14.89 -2.94 -9.43
N ARG A 124 -13.56 -2.81 -9.41
CA ARG A 124 -12.78 -2.55 -8.20
C ARG A 124 -13.29 -1.29 -7.51
N SER A 125 -13.60 -1.42 -6.23
CA SER A 125 -13.99 -0.31 -5.36
C SER A 125 -13.19 -0.28 -4.06
N ASP A 126 -12.14 -1.11 -3.97
CA ASP A 126 -11.30 -1.23 -2.78
C ASP A 126 -10.60 0.07 -2.41
N ARG A 127 -10.82 0.51 -1.17
CA ARG A 127 -10.22 1.71 -0.59
C ARG A 127 -10.14 1.59 0.93
N TYR A 128 -9.64 0.44 1.41
CA TYR A 128 -9.60 0.09 2.83
C TYR A 128 -9.04 1.21 3.72
N SER A 129 -7.82 1.67 3.46
CA SER A 129 -7.18 2.70 4.29
C SER A 129 -7.96 4.02 4.30
N ALA A 130 -8.71 4.34 3.24
CA ALA A 130 -9.56 5.53 3.17
C ALA A 130 -10.91 5.35 3.89
N LEU A 131 -11.41 4.12 4.01
CA LEU A 131 -12.64 3.79 4.73
C LEU A 131 -12.38 3.34 6.16
N ARG A 132 -11.12 3.36 6.62
CA ARG A 132 -10.72 2.74 7.87
C ARG A 132 -11.44 3.41 9.05
N THR A 133 -12.40 2.67 9.60
CA THR A 133 -13.10 2.93 10.87
C THR A 133 -12.89 1.76 11.81
N ALA A 134 -13.28 1.90 13.08
CA ALA A 134 -13.24 0.82 14.06
C ALA A 134 -13.93 -0.47 13.56
N GLU A 135 -15.00 -0.35 12.77
CA GLU A 135 -15.74 -1.48 12.20
C GLU A 135 -14.96 -2.22 11.11
N THR A 136 -14.22 -1.49 10.27
CA THR A 136 -13.40 -2.10 9.20
C THR A 136 -12.13 -2.77 9.71
N VAL A 137 -11.65 -2.41 10.90
CA VAL A 137 -10.49 -3.04 11.56
C VAL A 137 -10.81 -4.49 11.95
N ALA A 138 -12.06 -4.76 12.33
CA ALA A 138 -12.52 -6.07 12.79
C ALA A 138 -12.76 -7.09 11.66
N LEU A 139 -12.73 -6.67 10.39
CA LEU A 139 -12.92 -7.59 9.27
C LEU A 139 -11.70 -8.51 9.12
N PRO A 140 -11.91 -9.79 8.74
CA PRO A 140 -10.81 -10.69 8.43
C PRO A 140 -10.02 -10.16 7.23
N LYS A 141 -8.70 -10.23 7.29
CA LYS A 141 -7.79 -9.72 6.24
C LYS A 141 -6.84 -10.83 5.83
N ILE A 142 -6.46 -10.85 4.56
CA ILE A 142 -5.34 -11.67 4.10
C ILE A 142 -4.01 -11.17 4.68
N GLU A 143 -3.07 -12.09 4.85
CA GLU A 143 -1.71 -11.76 5.30
C GLU A 143 -0.85 -11.25 4.14
N MET A 144 0.04 -10.29 4.41
CA MET A 144 0.97 -9.77 3.41
C MET A 144 1.86 -10.86 2.80
N SER A 145 2.35 -11.77 3.65
CA SER A 145 3.18 -12.90 3.25
C SER A 145 2.49 -13.81 2.23
N TYR A 146 1.15 -13.84 2.23
CA TYR A 146 0.36 -14.64 1.30
C TYR A 146 0.23 -13.99 -0.09
N ILE A 147 0.34 -12.66 -0.18
CA ILE A 147 0.22 -11.87 -1.43
C ILE A 147 1.51 -11.13 -1.81
N GLY A 148 2.66 -11.69 -1.46
CA GLY A 148 3.98 -11.21 -1.90
C GLY A 148 4.41 -9.87 -1.28
N GLY A 149 4.01 -9.61 -0.03
CA GLY A 149 4.52 -8.54 0.82
C GLY A 149 5.50 -9.02 1.86
#